data_AF-A0A6P1NUV6-F1
#
_entry.id   AF-A0A6P1NUV6-F1
#
_cell.length_a   1.000
_cell.length_b   1.000
_cell.length_c   1.000
_cell.angle_alpha   90.00
_cell.angle_beta   90.00
_cell.angle_gamma   90.00
#
_symmetry.space_group_name_H-M   'P 1'
#
loop_
_entity.id
_entity.type
_entity.pdbx_description
1 polymer ?
#
loop_
_entity_poly.entity_id
_entity_poly.type
_entity_poly.pdbx_seq_one_letter_code
_entity_poly.pdbx_strand_id
1 'polypeptide(L)'
;MKSILLRPAKHLFSLLALSLALVSCNEDKENDEPAAQAGPTETEFSMVDSIKVDARYRDSYPELYNEMNGQTYKVASKNKTDVFFVEEDNEVVILFEDTSKVNANPWLAITFKNRTVNQLPATFSAKDGAIVCIENGQSFADGSRALSPGCDVMLDGIITLQYDKATDVISGSISKLKYGLEYYVPTYTFSSRNGNMLRASGSNRNINLTFKNIKRKK
;
A
#
# COMPACT_ATOMS: atom_id res chain seq x y z
N MET A 1 42.77 33.73 -37.90
CA MET A 1 42.25 35.11 -38.08
C MET A 1 40.84 35.03 -38.66
N LYS A 2 39.97 35.93 -38.20
CA LYS A 2 38.55 36.21 -38.54
C LYS A 2 38.16 35.84 -39.99
N SER A 3 37.14 35.00 -40.21
CA SER A 3 35.68 35.25 -40.25
C SER A 3 35.21 35.92 -41.55
N ILE A 4 33.96 35.59 -41.95
CA ILE A 4 33.00 36.29 -42.85
C ILE A 4 32.77 35.59 -44.19
N LEU A 5 31.56 35.35 -44.73
CA LEU A 5 30.14 35.38 -44.32
C LEU A 5 29.32 34.87 -45.55
N LEU A 6 28.12 34.35 -45.28
CA LEU A 6 26.85 34.50 -46.05
C LEU A 6 26.66 33.93 -47.48
N ARG A 7 25.64 33.05 -47.59
CA ARG A 7 24.82 32.73 -48.79
C ARG A 7 24.01 33.97 -49.25
N PRO A 8 23.36 34.04 -50.45
CA PRO A 8 22.04 33.38 -50.70
C PRO A 8 21.63 33.12 -52.19
N ALA A 9 20.37 32.66 -52.36
CA ALA A 9 19.47 32.70 -53.54
C ALA A 9 19.59 31.56 -54.58
N LYS A 10 18.66 30.59 -54.60
CA LYS A 10 17.29 30.58 -55.18
C LYS A 10 17.29 30.39 -56.70
N HIS A 11 16.83 29.22 -57.16
CA HIS A 11 15.99 29.12 -58.37
C HIS A 11 14.96 27.99 -58.21
N LEU A 12 13.70 28.37 -58.43
CA LEU A 12 12.54 27.50 -58.63
C LEU A 12 12.72 26.67 -59.90
N PHE A 13 12.18 25.44 -59.94
CA PHE A 13 11.36 25.02 -61.08
C PHE A 13 10.28 24.01 -60.64
N SER A 14 9.07 24.31 -61.10
CA SER A 14 7.81 23.58 -60.99
C SER A 14 7.86 22.24 -61.73
N LEU A 15 7.10 21.23 -61.26
CA LEU A 15 6.33 20.36 -62.15
C LEU A 15 5.18 19.70 -61.39
N LEU A 16 3.98 19.98 -61.90
CA LEU A 16 2.70 19.32 -61.64
C LEU A 16 2.82 17.78 -61.76
N ALA A 17 2.14 17.07 -60.87
CA ALA A 17 1.45 15.83 -61.21
C ALA A 17 0.13 15.77 -60.45
N LEU A 18 -0.94 16.11 -61.16
CA LEU A 18 -2.32 15.90 -60.76
C LEU A 18 -2.70 14.49 -61.23
N SER A 19 -2.99 13.59 -60.31
CA SER A 19 -3.73 12.35 -60.62
C SER A 19 -4.75 12.09 -59.53
N LEU A 20 -6.00 12.47 -59.81
CA LEU A 20 -7.18 11.89 -59.18
C LEU A 20 -7.26 10.42 -59.59
N ALA A 21 -7.54 9.53 -58.63
CA ALA A 21 -8.56 8.49 -58.78
C ALA A 21 -8.64 7.57 -57.55
N LEU A 22 -9.86 7.53 -56.99
CA LEU A 22 -10.54 6.37 -56.39
C LEU A 22 -10.27 6.04 -54.91
N VAL A 23 -11.21 6.50 -54.08
CA VAL A 23 -11.97 5.74 -53.08
C VAL A 23 -11.30 4.45 -52.60
N SER A 24 -10.67 4.52 -51.44
CA SER A 24 -10.75 3.45 -50.45
C SER A 24 -11.42 4.05 -49.23
N CYS A 25 -12.69 3.67 -49.04
CA CYS A 25 -13.25 3.57 -47.71
C CYS A 25 -12.33 2.64 -46.92
N ASN A 26 -11.56 3.19 -46.00
CA ASN A 26 -11.02 2.44 -44.88
C ASN A 26 -11.45 3.19 -43.63
N GLU A 27 -12.55 2.69 -43.10
CA GLU A 27 -13.05 2.77 -41.73
C GLU A 27 -12.61 4.01 -40.94
N ASP A 28 -13.58 4.88 -40.74
CA ASP A 28 -13.66 5.79 -39.60
C ASP A 28 -13.09 5.07 -38.36
N LYS A 29 -11.90 5.50 -37.92
CA LYS A 29 -11.50 5.37 -36.52
C LYS A 29 -12.30 6.40 -35.70
N GLU A 30 -13.63 6.34 -35.81
CA GLU A 30 -14.54 7.01 -34.91
C GLU A 30 -15.02 5.96 -33.90
N ASN A 31 -14.78 6.25 -32.62
CA ASN A 31 -15.11 5.44 -31.42
C ASN A 31 -14.08 4.43 -30.92
N ASP A 32 -12.80 4.81 -30.85
CA ASP A 32 -12.10 4.49 -29.61
C ASP A 32 -12.61 5.49 -28.55
N GLU A 33 -13.70 5.13 -27.84
CA GLU A 33 -14.08 5.85 -26.62
C GLU A 33 -12.82 5.99 -25.74
N PRO A 34 -12.54 7.17 -25.17
CA PRO A 34 -11.38 7.33 -24.31
C PRO A 34 -11.48 6.32 -23.17
N ALA A 35 -10.52 5.41 -23.08
CA ALA A 35 -10.45 4.42 -22.02
C ALA A 35 -10.59 5.16 -20.67
N ALA A 36 -11.52 4.70 -19.84
CA ALA A 36 -11.78 5.30 -18.54
C ALA A 36 -10.46 5.42 -17.76
N GLN A 37 -10.07 6.65 -17.42
CA GLN A 37 -8.82 6.89 -16.70
C GLN A 37 -9.10 6.95 -15.20
N ALA A 38 -8.44 6.09 -14.43
CA ALA A 38 -8.49 6.16 -12.98
C ALA A 38 -8.00 7.53 -12.48
N GLY A 39 -8.68 8.07 -11.46
CA GLY A 39 -8.22 9.25 -10.73
C GLY A 39 -6.90 9.01 -9.99
N PRO A 40 -6.35 10.03 -9.31
CA PRO A 40 -5.17 9.86 -8.48
C PRO A 40 -5.46 8.89 -7.32
N THR A 41 -4.43 8.16 -6.90
CA THR A 41 -4.49 7.34 -5.70
C THR A 41 -4.54 8.24 -4.48
N GLU A 42 -5.51 8.00 -3.60
CA GLU A 42 -5.68 8.74 -2.34
C GLU A 42 -5.63 7.76 -1.17
N THR A 43 -4.97 8.14 -0.08
CA THR A 43 -4.90 7.32 1.14
C THR A 43 -5.02 8.19 2.38
N GLU A 44 -5.69 7.66 3.40
CA GLU A 44 -5.67 8.20 4.75
C GLU A 44 -5.49 7.04 5.72
N PHE A 45 -4.40 7.06 6.48
CA PHE A 45 -3.98 5.99 7.37
C PHE A 45 -3.91 6.50 8.80
N SER A 46 -4.37 5.69 9.74
CA SER A 46 -4.27 5.94 11.18
C SER A 46 -4.00 4.64 11.90
N MET A 47 -2.99 4.65 12.76
CA MET A 47 -2.56 3.51 13.55
C MET A 47 -2.31 3.94 14.99
N VAL A 48 -2.76 3.11 15.93
CA VAL A 48 -2.50 3.26 17.36
C VAL A 48 -2.08 1.92 17.94
N ASP A 49 -0.85 1.87 18.44
CA ASP A 49 -0.33 0.78 19.23
C ASP A 49 -0.52 1.10 20.71
N SER A 50 -1.09 0.15 21.44
CA SER A 50 -1.16 0.14 22.90
C SER A 50 -0.14 -0.85 23.43
N ILE A 51 0.93 -0.34 24.04
CA ILE A 51 2.08 -1.13 24.47
C ILE A 51 1.87 -1.57 25.91
N LYS A 52 2.00 -2.87 26.14
CA LYS A 52 2.10 -3.49 27.45
C LYS A 52 3.41 -4.25 27.52
N VAL A 53 4.02 -4.29 28.69
CA VAL A 53 5.21 -5.11 28.93
C VAL A 53 4.83 -6.19 29.93
N ASP A 54 5.27 -7.43 29.69
CA ASP A 54 5.02 -8.52 30.62
C ASP A 54 5.61 -8.18 32.00
N ALA A 55 4.80 -8.37 33.07
CA ALA A 55 5.15 -7.99 34.43
C ALA A 55 6.44 -8.66 34.94
N ARG A 56 6.85 -9.81 34.38
CA ARG A 56 8.12 -10.48 34.71
C ARG A 56 9.36 -9.63 34.37
N TYR A 57 9.23 -8.70 33.42
CA TYR A 57 10.30 -7.77 33.08
C TYR A 57 10.44 -6.63 34.08
N ARG A 58 9.49 -6.43 35.01
CA ARG A 58 9.57 -5.37 36.01
C ARG A 58 10.79 -5.54 36.90
N ASP A 59 11.06 -6.76 37.36
CA ASP A 59 12.15 -7.02 38.31
C ASP A 59 13.50 -7.18 37.59
N SER A 60 13.47 -7.78 36.39
CA SER A 60 14.68 -8.05 35.62
C SER A 60 15.14 -6.85 34.78
N TYR A 61 14.22 -5.98 34.35
CA TYR A 61 14.47 -4.83 33.48
C TYR A 61 13.54 -3.65 33.80
N PRO A 62 13.65 -3.08 35.02
CA PRO A 62 12.72 -2.07 35.53
C PRO A 62 12.68 -0.79 34.69
N GLU A 63 13.81 -0.35 34.15
CA GLU A 63 13.88 0.86 33.32
C GLU A 63 13.01 0.73 32.07
N LEU A 64 13.19 -0.35 31.30
CA LEU A 64 12.39 -0.67 30.12
C LEU A 64 10.91 -0.81 30.47
N TYR A 65 10.60 -1.56 31.54
CA TYR A 65 9.21 -1.76 31.96
C TYR A 65 8.54 -0.42 32.24
N ASN A 66 9.19 0.47 32.99
CA ASN A 66 8.65 1.77 33.35
C ASN A 66 8.58 2.74 32.15
N GLU A 67 9.53 2.66 31.23
CA GLU A 67 9.54 3.49 30.03
C GLU A 67 8.40 3.11 29.07
N MET A 68 8.22 1.81 28.80
CA MET A 68 7.38 1.32 27.71
C MET A 68 5.98 0.88 28.14
N ASN A 69 5.79 0.39 29.36
CA ASN A 69 4.52 -0.19 29.76
C ASN A 69 3.41 0.87 29.88
N GLY A 70 2.33 0.68 29.14
CA GLY A 70 1.21 1.62 29.07
C GLY A 70 1.40 2.76 28.06
N GLN A 71 2.53 2.80 27.36
CA GLN A 71 2.75 3.81 26.31
C GLN A 71 1.87 3.54 25.08
N THR A 72 1.61 4.62 24.34
CA THR A 72 0.95 4.52 23.04
C THR A 72 1.83 5.07 21.95
N TYR A 73 1.93 4.34 20.85
CA TYR A 73 2.55 4.83 19.62
C TYR A 73 1.47 5.11 18.58
N LYS A 74 1.55 6.27 17.91
CA LYS A 74 0.53 6.72 16.97
C LYS A 74 1.16 7.14 15.66
N VAL A 75 0.55 6.71 14.57
CA VAL A 75 0.88 7.15 13.21
C VAL A 75 -0.40 7.63 12.56
N ALA A 76 -0.35 8.79 11.92
CA ALA A 76 -1.45 9.30 11.11
C ALA A 76 -0.85 9.96 9.88
N SER A 77 -1.36 9.61 8.70
CA SER A 77 -0.84 10.10 7.44
C SER A 77 -1.93 10.20 6.38
N LYS A 78 -1.69 11.10 5.43
CA LYS A 78 -2.58 11.32 4.28
C LYS A 78 -1.72 11.42 3.02
N ASN A 79 -2.06 10.62 2.01
CA ASN A 79 -1.30 10.49 0.76
C ASN A 79 0.19 10.24 1.01
N LYS A 80 0.51 9.50 2.08
CA LYS A 80 1.86 9.02 2.44
C LYS A 80 1.80 7.55 2.81
N THR A 81 1.07 6.80 2.00
CA THR A 81 0.99 5.35 2.10
C THR A 81 1.22 4.82 0.70
N ASP A 82 2.31 4.08 0.53
CA ASP A 82 2.57 3.35 -0.70
C ASP A 82 1.59 2.18 -0.72
N VAL A 83 0.82 2.11 -1.80
CA VAL A 83 -0.29 1.18 -1.90
C VAL A 83 -0.41 0.65 -3.31
N PHE A 84 -0.57 -0.66 -3.41
CA PHE A 84 -0.86 -1.36 -4.65
C PHE A 84 -1.57 -2.67 -4.33
N PHE A 85 -2.18 -3.27 -5.36
CA PHE A 85 -2.65 -4.63 -5.27
C PHE A 85 -2.04 -5.50 -6.38
N VAL A 86 -1.90 -6.78 -6.11
CA VAL A 86 -1.53 -7.82 -7.08
C VAL A 86 -2.57 -8.93 -7.06
N GLU A 87 -2.67 -9.67 -8.16
CA GLU A 87 -3.47 -10.88 -8.26
C GLU A 87 -2.58 -11.98 -8.82
N GLU A 88 -2.30 -12.98 -8.02
CA GLU A 88 -1.43 -14.11 -8.35
C GLU A 88 -2.02 -15.38 -7.73
N ASP A 89 -1.91 -16.52 -8.42
CA ASP A 89 -2.33 -17.83 -7.91
C ASP A 89 -3.74 -17.91 -7.30
N ASN A 90 -4.71 -17.19 -7.89
CA ASN A 90 -6.08 -17.08 -7.40
C ASN A 90 -6.16 -16.46 -5.98
N GLU A 91 -5.26 -15.53 -5.69
CA GLU A 91 -5.30 -14.68 -4.52
C GLU A 91 -5.18 -13.21 -4.95
N VAL A 92 -5.81 -12.32 -4.17
CA VAL A 92 -5.58 -10.88 -4.30
C VAL A 92 -4.84 -10.41 -3.07
N VAL A 93 -3.71 -9.76 -3.24
CA VAL A 93 -2.94 -9.15 -2.14
C VAL A 93 -3.00 -7.64 -2.28
N ILE A 94 -3.41 -6.96 -1.22
CA ILE A 94 -3.36 -5.49 -1.11
C ILE A 94 -2.33 -5.13 -0.05
N LEU A 95 -1.27 -4.41 -0.44
CA LEU A 95 -0.22 -3.95 0.46
C LEU A 95 -0.40 -2.46 0.76
N PHE A 96 -0.29 -2.09 2.03
CA PHE A 96 -0.22 -0.71 2.50
C PHE A 96 1.06 -0.54 3.32
N GLU A 97 1.92 0.41 2.93
CA GLU A 97 3.12 0.78 3.69
C GLU A 97 3.10 2.28 3.96
N ASP A 98 3.07 2.68 5.23
CA ASP A 98 3.15 4.09 5.61
C ASP A 98 4.56 4.62 5.35
N THR A 99 4.66 5.69 4.56
CA THR A 99 5.92 6.36 4.20
C THR A 99 6.03 7.74 4.86
N SER A 100 5.21 8.00 5.89
CA SER A 100 5.14 9.31 6.54
C SER A 100 6.31 9.59 7.50
N LYS A 101 6.95 8.52 7.97
CA LYS A 101 8.15 8.55 8.80
C LYS A 101 9.34 8.08 7.96
N VAL A 102 10.54 8.55 8.31
CA VAL A 102 11.76 8.14 7.61
C VAL A 102 12.26 6.77 8.10
N ASN A 103 11.90 6.40 9.32
CA ASN A 103 12.66 5.45 10.14
C ASN A 103 11.78 4.39 10.86
N ALA A 104 10.48 4.34 10.55
CA ALA A 104 9.51 3.57 11.31
C ALA A 104 8.23 3.39 10.48
N ASN A 105 8.29 2.54 9.46
CA ASN A 105 7.24 2.44 8.45
C ASN A 105 6.38 1.20 8.77
N PRO A 106 5.23 1.36 9.43
CA PRO A 106 4.30 0.27 9.58
C PRO A 106 3.75 -0.12 8.21
N TRP A 107 3.63 -1.41 7.98
CA TRP A 107 2.98 -1.95 6.80
C TRP A 107 2.00 -3.05 7.19
N LEU A 108 1.00 -3.24 6.33
CA LEU A 108 0.06 -4.36 6.43
C LEU A 108 -0.23 -4.89 5.02
N ALA A 109 -0.36 -6.21 4.91
CA ALA A 109 -0.80 -6.89 3.70
C ALA A 109 -2.11 -7.61 3.98
N ILE A 110 -3.06 -7.51 3.06
CA ILE A 110 -4.34 -8.23 3.11
C ILE A 110 -4.38 -9.17 1.93
N THR A 111 -4.36 -10.46 2.22
CA THR A 111 -4.46 -11.52 1.22
C THR A 111 -5.86 -12.12 1.25
N PHE A 112 -6.54 -12.06 0.11
CA PHE A 112 -7.83 -12.69 -0.13
C PHE A 112 -7.60 -14.04 -0.79
N LYS A 113 -7.88 -15.11 -0.04
CA LYS A 113 -7.62 -16.49 -0.47
C LYS A 113 -8.68 -16.96 -1.46
N ASN A 114 -8.24 -17.72 -2.46
CA ASN A 114 -9.11 -18.41 -3.42
C ASN A 114 -10.09 -17.49 -4.18
N ARG A 115 -9.66 -16.27 -4.50
CA ARG A 115 -10.47 -15.27 -5.20
C ARG A 115 -9.63 -14.43 -6.15
N THR A 116 -10.26 -14.07 -7.26
CA THR A 116 -9.80 -13.02 -8.18
C THR A 116 -10.38 -11.66 -7.81
N VAL A 117 -9.88 -10.55 -8.38
CA VAL A 117 -10.44 -9.21 -8.11
C VAL A 117 -11.93 -9.09 -8.40
N ASN A 118 -12.41 -9.86 -9.38
CA ASN A 118 -13.81 -9.87 -9.81
C ASN A 118 -14.74 -10.56 -8.81
N GLN A 119 -14.18 -11.29 -7.85
CA GLN A 119 -14.89 -12.08 -6.84
C GLN A 119 -14.69 -11.52 -5.43
N LEU A 120 -14.07 -10.34 -5.31
CA LEU A 120 -13.87 -9.70 -4.01
C LEU A 120 -15.22 -9.34 -3.38
N PRO A 121 -15.45 -9.71 -2.12
CA PRO A 121 -16.66 -9.34 -1.40
C PRO A 121 -16.64 -7.84 -1.10
N ALA A 122 -17.80 -7.19 -1.20
CA ALA A 122 -17.90 -5.75 -0.95
C ALA A 122 -17.62 -5.38 0.51
N THR A 123 -18.06 -6.20 1.47
CA THR A 123 -17.81 -5.99 2.91
C THR A 123 -17.62 -7.34 3.59
N PHE A 124 -16.67 -7.41 4.52
CA PHE A 124 -16.40 -8.62 5.29
C PHE A 124 -15.70 -8.29 6.60
N SER A 125 -15.76 -9.24 7.54
CA SER A 125 -15.03 -9.14 8.79
C SER A 125 -13.60 -9.61 8.60
N ALA A 126 -12.65 -8.86 9.15
CA ALA A 126 -11.25 -9.27 9.21
C ALA A 126 -11.03 -10.56 10.04
N LYS A 127 -12.03 -10.97 10.85
CA LYS A 127 -12.00 -12.22 11.60
C LYS A 127 -12.23 -13.47 10.76
N ASP A 128 -12.67 -13.32 9.52
CA ASP A 128 -12.92 -14.44 8.64
C ASP A 128 -11.60 -14.99 8.05
N GLY A 129 -10.86 -15.73 8.88
CA GLY A 129 -9.55 -16.30 8.54
C GLY A 129 -9.58 -17.34 7.40
N ALA A 130 -10.77 -17.81 7.01
CA ALA A 130 -10.94 -18.70 5.87
C ALA A 130 -10.81 -17.95 4.54
N ILE A 131 -11.20 -16.67 4.51
CA ILE A 131 -11.19 -15.83 3.32
C ILE A 131 -9.99 -14.87 3.33
N VAL A 132 -9.60 -14.41 4.51
CA VAL A 132 -8.65 -13.30 4.66
C VAL A 132 -7.45 -13.76 5.49
N CYS A 133 -6.26 -13.46 4.99
CA CYS A 133 -5.04 -13.45 5.78
C CYS A 133 -4.56 -12.01 5.89
N ILE A 134 -4.24 -11.58 7.10
CA ILE A 134 -3.64 -10.27 7.32
C ILE A 134 -2.26 -10.49 7.89
N GLU A 135 -1.26 -9.93 7.23
CA GLU A 135 0.12 -9.90 7.68
C GLU A 135 0.48 -8.46 7.98
N ASN A 136 1.42 -8.26 8.90
CA ASN A 136 1.84 -6.93 9.26
C ASN A 136 3.31 -6.88 9.66
N GLY A 137 3.84 -5.67 9.65
CA GLY A 137 5.18 -5.44 10.15
C GLY A 137 5.54 -3.99 10.27
N GLN A 138 6.82 -3.77 10.51
CA GLN A 138 7.41 -2.46 10.65
C GLN A 138 8.85 -2.48 10.16
N SER A 139 9.18 -1.57 9.24
CA SER A 139 10.55 -1.32 8.80
C SER A 139 11.20 -0.24 9.67
N PHE A 140 12.47 -0.43 10.04
CA PHE A 140 13.23 0.46 10.92
C PHE A 140 14.36 1.19 10.21
N ALA A 141 14.88 2.26 10.84
CA ALA A 141 15.95 3.11 10.32
C ALA A 141 17.24 2.36 9.97
N ASP A 142 17.55 1.32 10.76
CA ASP A 142 18.76 0.51 10.61
C ASP A 142 18.62 -0.56 9.53
N GLY A 143 17.51 -0.56 8.78
CA GLY A 143 17.19 -1.54 7.75
C GLY A 143 16.63 -2.85 8.30
N SER A 144 16.55 -3.01 9.62
CA SER A 144 15.91 -4.16 10.23
C SER A 144 14.38 -4.10 10.05
N ARG A 145 13.73 -5.26 10.18
CA ARG A 145 12.28 -5.39 10.05
C ARG A 145 11.74 -6.26 11.16
N ALA A 146 10.60 -5.84 11.70
CA ALA A 146 9.72 -6.73 12.45
C ALA A 146 8.56 -7.15 11.53
N LEU A 147 8.22 -8.43 11.56
CA LEU A 147 7.13 -9.00 10.78
C LEU A 147 6.33 -9.98 11.64
N SER A 148 5.03 -10.09 11.37
CA SER A 148 4.23 -11.20 11.87
C SER A 148 4.76 -12.52 11.30
N PRO A 149 4.70 -13.63 12.05
CA PRO A 149 5.15 -14.94 11.56
C PRO A 149 4.14 -15.59 10.57
N GLY A 150 3.27 -14.80 9.94
CA GLY A 150 2.20 -15.23 9.05
C GLY A 150 0.89 -14.50 9.31
N CYS A 151 -0.24 -15.17 9.03
CA CYS A 151 -1.57 -14.60 9.21
C CYS A 151 -1.90 -14.31 10.68
N ASP A 152 -2.09 -13.06 11.01
CA ASP A 152 -2.45 -12.62 12.34
C ASP A 152 -3.90 -12.97 12.70
N VAL A 153 -4.11 -13.27 13.97
CA VAL A 153 -5.46 -13.47 14.53
C VAL A 153 -6.09 -12.11 14.81
N MET A 154 -7.11 -11.78 14.03
CA MET A 154 -7.84 -10.52 14.18
C MET A 154 -8.77 -10.54 15.39
N LEU A 155 -8.65 -9.53 16.25
CA LEU A 155 -9.50 -9.29 17.40
C LEU A 155 -10.75 -8.50 17.04
N ASP A 156 -10.69 -7.66 16.01
CA ASP A 156 -11.81 -6.92 15.42
C ASP A 156 -11.42 -6.37 14.05
N GLY A 157 -12.41 -5.94 13.28
CA GLY A 157 -12.19 -5.21 12.02
C GLY A 157 -13.22 -5.50 10.96
N ILE A 158 -13.55 -4.46 10.18
CA ILE A 158 -14.37 -4.55 8.97
C ILE A 158 -13.57 -3.96 7.82
N ILE A 159 -13.56 -4.69 6.71
CA ILE A 159 -12.93 -4.24 5.47
C ILE A 159 -14.03 -4.15 4.40
N THR A 160 -14.01 -3.02 3.68
CA THR A 160 -14.94 -2.72 2.59
C THR A 160 -14.14 -2.45 1.34
N LEU A 161 -14.51 -3.11 0.25
CA LEU A 161 -13.85 -3.00 -1.05
C LEU A 161 -14.85 -2.69 -2.16
N GLN A 162 -14.37 -1.92 -3.13
CA GLN A 162 -15.04 -1.65 -4.39
C GLN A 162 -14.01 -1.76 -5.51
N TYR A 163 -14.16 -2.79 -6.35
CA TYR A 163 -13.35 -2.94 -7.56
C TYR A 163 -14.09 -2.32 -8.75
N ASP A 164 -13.42 -1.41 -9.45
CA ASP A 164 -13.90 -0.86 -10.72
C ASP A 164 -13.19 -1.55 -11.89
N LYS A 165 -13.97 -2.31 -12.66
CA LYS A 165 -13.49 -3.05 -13.83
C LYS A 165 -13.09 -2.15 -15.00
N ALA A 166 -13.72 -0.99 -15.13
CA ALA A 166 -13.45 -0.09 -16.25
C ALA A 166 -12.07 0.56 -16.14
N THR A 167 -11.62 0.81 -14.91
CA THR A 167 -10.35 1.50 -14.63
C THR A 167 -9.28 0.59 -13.98
N ASP A 168 -9.62 -0.68 -13.69
CA ASP A 168 -8.79 -1.68 -12.99
C ASP A 168 -8.21 -1.17 -11.66
N VAL A 169 -9.07 -0.58 -10.83
CA VAL A 169 -8.67 -0.07 -9.51
C VAL A 169 -9.53 -0.59 -8.37
N ILE A 170 -8.96 -0.64 -7.18
CA ILE A 170 -9.66 -0.95 -5.94
C ILE A 170 -9.74 0.31 -5.08
N SER A 171 -10.92 0.61 -4.58
CA SER A 171 -11.19 1.62 -3.56
C SER A 171 -11.83 0.96 -2.33
N GLY A 172 -11.74 1.59 -1.16
CA GLY A 172 -12.29 0.96 0.03
C GLY A 172 -11.87 1.59 1.34
N SER A 173 -12.13 0.85 2.40
CA SER A 173 -11.77 1.21 3.76
C SER A 173 -11.54 -0.01 4.65
N ILE A 174 -10.73 0.20 5.67
CA ILE A 174 -10.48 -0.70 6.79
C ILE A 174 -10.86 0.08 8.04
N SER A 175 -11.78 -0.46 8.83
CA SER A 175 -12.24 0.19 10.04
C SER A 175 -12.03 -0.72 11.25
N LYS A 176 -11.48 -0.14 12.32
CA LYS A 176 -11.25 -0.80 13.62
C LYS A 176 -10.50 -2.13 13.50
N LEU A 177 -9.58 -2.25 12.54
CA LEU A 177 -8.75 -3.45 12.40
C LEU A 177 -7.87 -3.58 13.62
N LYS A 178 -8.06 -4.62 14.41
CA LYS A 178 -7.40 -4.79 15.70
C LYS A 178 -6.76 -6.16 15.81
N TYR A 179 -5.51 -6.21 16.23
CA TYR A 179 -4.77 -7.45 16.45
C TYR A 179 -3.70 -7.30 17.54
N GLY A 180 -3.17 -8.42 18.02
CA GLY A 180 -2.09 -8.44 19.00
C GLY A 180 -0.79 -7.93 18.38
N LEU A 181 -0.03 -7.12 19.13
CA LEU A 181 1.28 -6.65 18.68
C LEU A 181 2.37 -7.53 19.31
N GLU A 182 3.08 -8.29 18.49
CA GLU A 182 4.06 -9.29 18.95
C GLU A 182 5.52 -8.79 18.92
N TYR A 183 5.76 -7.57 18.41
CA TYR A 183 7.10 -7.03 18.16
C TYR A 183 7.24 -5.56 18.60
N TYR A 184 8.48 -5.09 18.71
CA TYR A 184 8.86 -3.83 19.33
C TYR A 184 8.68 -2.59 18.40
N VAL A 185 8.51 -1.40 19.00
CA VAL A 185 8.26 -0.11 18.32
C VAL A 185 9.35 0.90 18.77
N PRO A 186 9.94 1.70 17.88
CA PRO A 186 11.40 1.81 17.65
C PRO A 186 12.23 2.70 18.59
N THR A 187 11.86 2.90 19.85
CA THR A 187 12.69 3.76 20.73
C THR A 187 13.84 3.06 21.44
N TYR A 188 13.90 1.71 21.44
CA TYR A 188 14.90 0.93 22.16
C TYR A 188 15.51 -0.18 21.28
N THR A 189 16.78 -0.01 20.92
CA THR A 189 17.60 -1.08 20.35
C THR A 189 18.12 -1.94 21.50
N PHE A 190 17.62 -3.17 21.62
CA PHE A 190 18.19 -4.13 22.56
C PHE A 190 19.53 -4.60 22.03
N SER A 191 20.62 -4.25 22.70
CA SER A 191 21.84 -5.04 22.53
C SER A 191 21.53 -6.45 23.04
N SER A 192 21.55 -7.43 22.12
CA SER A 192 21.59 -8.87 22.43
C SER A 192 20.36 -9.51 23.12
N ARG A 193 19.12 -9.22 22.69
CA ARG A 193 17.93 -9.96 23.19
C ARG A 193 17.10 -10.61 22.09
N ASN A 194 17.02 -11.93 22.17
CA ASN A 194 16.06 -12.74 21.42
C ASN A 194 14.72 -12.74 22.19
N GLY A 195 13.64 -12.23 21.60
CA GLY A 195 12.30 -12.59 22.08
C GLY A 195 11.18 -11.57 21.86
N ASN A 196 9.98 -12.11 21.60
CA ASN A 196 8.70 -11.40 21.47
C ASN A 196 8.20 -10.86 22.82
N MET A 197 8.90 -9.87 23.38
CA MET A 197 8.61 -9.31 24.71
C MET A 197 7.18 -8.77 24.87
N LEU A 198 6.55 -8.35 23.76
CA LEU A 198 5.19 -7.82 23.77
C LEU A 198 4.11 -8.90 23.59
N ARG A 199 4.42 -10.07 23.03
CA ARG A 199 3.42 -11.08 22.66
C ARG A 199 2.58 -11.58 23.85
N ALA A 200 3.22 -11.83 25.00
CA ALA A 200 2.52 -12.31 26.21
C ALA A 200 1.89 -11.18 27.05
N SER A 201 2.14 -9.92 26.71
CA SER A 201 1.75 -8.75 27.53
C SER A 201 0.32 -8.25 27.28
N GLY A 202 -0.30 -8.67 26.16
CA GLY A 202 -1.58 -8.13 25.70
C GLY A 202 -1.48 -6.78 24.98
N SER A 203 -0.32 -6.47 24.40
CA SER A 203 -0.13 -5.34 23.47
C SER A 203 -1.03 -5.51 22.25
N ASN A 204 -1.52 -4.41 21.68
CA ASN A 204 -2.38 -4.44 20.50
C ASN A 204 -2.14 -3.26 19.57
N ARG A 205 -2.41 -3.48 18.29
CA ARG A 205 -2.42 -2.47 17.23
C ARG A 205 -3.85 -2.28 16.73
N ASN A 206 -4.23 -1.02 16.49
CA ASN A 206 -5.52 -0.65 15.90
C ASN A 206 -5.25 0.19 14.67
N ILE A 207 -5.86 -0.18 13.53
CA ILE A 207 -5.70 0.50 12.25
C ILE A 207 -7.06 0.95 11.71
N ASN A 208 -7.08 2.17 11.19
CA ASN A 208 -8.12 2.66 10.29
C ASN A 208 -7.43 3.16 9.02
N LEU A 209 -8.00 2.82 7.87
CA LEU A 209 -7.44 3.20 6.59
C LEU A 209 -8.57 3.45 5.58
N THR A 210 -8.48 4.52 4.81
CA THR A 210 -9.34 4.74 3.63
C THR A 210 -8.46 4.92 2.42
N PHE A 211 -8.94 4.44 1.28
CA PHE A 211 -8.16 4.45 0.05
C PHE A 211 -9.05 4.54 -1.17
N LYS A 212 -8.54 5.20 -2.20
CA LYS A 212 -9.21 5.29 -3.50
C LYS A 212 -8.22 5.05 -4.63
N ASN A 213 -8.73 4.47 -5.71
CA ASN A 213 -8.01 4.29 -6.96
C ASN A 213 -6.64 3.60 -6.78
N ILE A 214 -6.56 2.56 -5.94
CA ILE A 214 -5.35 1.72 -5.86
C ILE A 214 -5.23 0.98 -7.18
N LYS A 215 -4.07 1.09 -7.82
CA LYS A 215 -3.79 0.47 -9.11
C LYS A 215 -3.18 -0.93 -8.92
N ARG A 216 -3.45 -1.80 -9.89
CA ARG A 216 -2.77 -3.09 -9.99
C ARG A 216 -1.29 -2.85 -10.27
N LYS A 217 -0.43 -3.54 -9.52
CA LYS A 217 0.99 -3.65 -9.86
C LYS A 217 1.15 -4.77 -10.88
N LYS A 218 1.73 -4.44 -12.03
CA LYS A 218 2.03 -5.38 -13.11
C LYS A 218 3.45 -5.90 -12.99
#